data_AF-A0A3M1DUZ1-F1
#
_entry.id   AF-A0A3M1DUZ1-F1
#
_cell.length_a   1.000
_cell.length_b   1.000
_cell.length_c   1.000
_cell.angle_alpha   90.00
_cell.angle_beta   90.00
_cell.angle_gamma   90.00
#
_symmetry.space_group_name_H-M   'P 1'
#
loop_
_entity.id
_entity.type
_entity.pdbx_description
1 polymer ?
#
loop_
_entity_poly.entity_id
_entity_poly.type
_entity_poly.pdbx_seq_one_letter_code
_entity_poly.pdbx_strand_id
1 'polypeptide(L)'
;MRRERARGFTLVAAIFLIVVLAALALTLANIAATSRQVSTLSIMAARARSAAQGGVEWAIWQALNSPATLNCGNPAGTSFVIAGGVLDGFVIRVVCSEQAGIIEGATGPYSVYSLTVDASRGNVGEPDYLHHTILATVSNAQ
;
A
#
# COMPACT_ATOMS: atom_id res chain seq x y z
N MET A 1 66.19 -22.15 -16.21
CA MET A 1 65.09 -22.34 -15.25
C MET A 1 64.02 -23.20 -15.90
N ARG A 2 63.85 -24.45 -15.44
CA ARG A 2 62.92 -25.45 -16.01
C ARG A 2 61.48 -25.01 -15.78
N ARG A 3 60.70 -24.82 -16.86
CA ARG A 3 59.24 -24.70 -16.78
C ARG A 3 58.66 -26.10 -16.67
N GLU A 4 58.20 -26.46 -15.48
CA GLU A 4 57.41 -27.68 -15.30
C GLU A 4 56.08 -27.51 -16.03
N ARG A 5 55.84 -28.39 -17.01
CA ARG A 5 54.56 -28.48 -17.72
C ARG A 5 53.57 -29.15 -16.78
N ALA A 6 52.83 -28.36 -16.01
CA ALA A 6 51.63 -28.82 -15.31
C ALA A 6 50.61 -29.30 -16.36
N ARG A 7 50.56 -30.61 -16.61
CA ARG A 7 49.71 -31.23 -17.61
C ARG A 7 48.55 -31.94 -16.93
N GLY A 8 47.35 -31.40 -17.10
CA GLY A 8 46.08 -32.11 -16.89
C GLY A 8 45.30 -31.70 -15.65
N PHE A 9 45.81 -31.98 -14.45
CA PHE A 9 45.00 -31.90 -13.22
C PHE A 9 44.59 -30.47 -12.83
N THR A 10 45.49 -29.50 -13.01
CA THR A 10 45.23 -28.08 -12.68
C THR A 10 44.19 -27.44 -13.60
N LEU A 11 44.10 -27.92 -14.86
CA LEU A 11 43.17 -27.39 -15.84
C LEU A 11 41.72 -27.76 -15.50
N VAL A 12 41.49 -28.99 -15.06
CA VAL A 12 40.16 -29.45 -14.60
C VAL A 12 39.73 -28.69 -13.35
N ALA A 13 40.64 -28.51 -12.38
CA ALA A 13 40.36 -27.75 -11.16
C ALA A 13 40.04 -26.26 -11.45
N ALA A 14 40.76 -25.62 -12.38
CA ALA A 14 40.51 -24.24 -12.77
C ALA A 14 39.14 -24.06 -13.44
N ILE A 15 38.75 -24.97 -14.34
CA ILE A 15 37.44 -24.92 -15.00
C ILE A 15 36.31 -25.10 -13.99
N PHE A 16 36.43 -26.07 -13.07
CA PHE A 16 35.45 -26.28 -12.02
C PHE A 16 35.23 -25.01 -11.19
N LEU A 17 36.32 -24.35 -10.78
CA LEU A 17 36.26 -23.11 -10.01
C LEU A 17 35.59 -21.97 -10.80
N ILE A 18 35.89 -21.80 -12.09
CA ILE A 18 35.24 -20.80 -12.95
C ILE A 18 33.73 -21.05 -13.05
N VAL A 19 33.31 -22.30 -13.25
CA VAL A 19 31.87 -22.65 -13.35
C VAL A 19 31.13 -22.36 -12.05
N VAL A 20 31.71 -22.71 -10.90
CA VAL A 20 31.12 -22.43 -9.58
C VAL A 20 31.02 -20.92 -9.33
N LEU A 21 32.10 -20.17 -9.62
CA LEU A 21 32.09 -18.70 -9.48
C LEU A 21 31.08 -18.04 -10.44
N ALA A 22 30.96 -18.53 -11.67
CA ALA A 22 29.98 -18.05 -12.63
C ALA A 22 28.54 -18.32 -12.16
N ALA A 23 28.27 -19.52 -11.63
CA ALA A 23 26.97 -19.85 -11.04
C ALA A 23 26.61 -18.92 -9.87
N LEU A 24 27.56 -18.68 -8.96
CA LEU A 24 27.37 -17.73 -7.85
C LEU A 24 27.11 -16.31 -8.34
N ALA A 25 27.90 -15.81 -9.30
CA ALA A 25 27.73 -14.48 -9.87
C ALA A 25 26.34 -14.29 -10.52
N LEU A 26 25.85 -15.31 -11.24
CA LEU A 26 24.50 -15.28 -11.84
C LEU A 26 23.39 -15.23 -10.78
N THR A 27 23.52 -16.02 -9.70
CA THR A 27 22.52 -15.99 -8.61
C THR A 27 22.47 -14.63 -7.91
N LEU A 28 23.63 -14.02 -7.63
CA LEU A 28 23.71 -12.70 -7.02
C LEU A 28 23.17 -11.60 -7.93
N ALA A 29 23.40 -11.68 -9.24
CA ALA A 29 22.85 -10.74 -10.21
C ALA A 29 21.31 -10.76 -10.25
N ASN A 30 20.71 -11.95 -10.18
CA ASN A 30 19.25 -12.09 -10.08
C ASN A 30 18.69 -11.44 -8.81
N ILE A 31 19.34 -11.65 -7.66
CA ILE A 31 18.93 -11.03 -6.39
C ILE A 31 19.06 -9.50 -6.44
N ALA A 32 20.15 -8.99 -7.04
CA ALA A 32 20.38 -7.56 -7.18
C ALA A 32 19.33 -6.87 -8.08
N ALA A 33 18.78 -7.58 -9.06
CA ALA A 33 17.69 -7.07 -9.90
C ALA A 33 16.37 -6.92 -9.11
N THR A 34 16.04 -7.89 -8.24
CA THR A 34 14.86 -7.80 -7.36
C THR A 34 14.94 -6.68 -6.33
N SER A 35 16.14 -6.34 -5.83
CA SER A 35 16.32 -5.31 -4.81
C SER A 35 15.89 -3.91 -5.23
N ARG A 36 15.88 -3.58 -6.54
CA ARG A 36 15.45 -2.26 -7.05
C ARG A 36 13.92 -2.08 -7.05
N GLN A 37 13.16 -3.16 -7.15
CA GLN A 37 11.69 -3.12 -7.18
C GLN A 37 11.09 -2.94 -5.78
N VAL A 38 11.79 -3.42 -4.74
CA VAL A 38 11.32 -3.32 -3.36
C VAL A 38 11.32 -1.87 -2.85
N SER A 39 12.30 -1.05 -3.25
CA SER A 39 12.39 0.35 -2.81
C SER A 39 11.34 1.26 -3.47
N THR A 40 10.98 1.01 -4.74
CA THR A 40 9.92 1.77 -5.41
C THR A 40 8.55 1.42 -4.83
N LEU A 41 8.32 0.15 -4.53
CA LEU A 41 7.09 -0.34 -3.92
C LEU A 41 6.86 0.24 -2.52
N SER A 42 7.91 0.31 -1.70
CA SER A 42 7.81 0.85 -0.34
C SER A 42 7.45 2.34 -0.31
N ILE A 43 8.00 3.12 -1.24
CA ILE A 43 7.65 4.54 -1.41
C ILE A 43 6.18 4.69 -1.82
N MET A 44 5.71 3.89 -2.78
CA MET A 44 4.32 3.96 -3.23
C MET A 44 3.33 3.50 -2.15
N ALA A 45 3.70 2.50 -1.34
CA ALA A 45 2.93 2.09 -0.17
C ALA A 45 2.85 3.20 0.89
N ALA A 46 3.95 3.93 1.14
CA ALA A 46 3.94 5.07 2.04
C ALA A 46 3.01 6.19 1.54
N ARG A 47 2.97 6.44 0.22
CA ARG A 47 2.06 7.41 -0.40
C ARG A 47 0.60 6.98 -0.27
N ALA A 48 0.30 5.71 -0.52
CA ALA A 48 -1.04 5.14 -0.35
C ALA A 48 -1.54 5.35 1.09
N ARG A 49 -0.67 5.13 2.08
CA ARG A 49 -0.98 5.39 3.49
C ARG A 49 -1.24 6.86 3.77
N SER A 50 -0.42 7.78 3.26
CA SER A 50 -0.68 9.22 3.43
C SER A 50 -1.96 9.69 2.76
N ALA A 51 -2.32 9.12 1.59
CA ALA A 51 -3.60 9.39 0.94
C ALA A 51 -4.77 8.90 1.79
N ALA A 52 -4.70 7.66 2.30
CA ALA A 52 -5.74 7.12 3.17
C ALA A 52 -5.89 7.92 4.47
N GLN A 53 -4.78 8.40 5.05
CA GLN A 53 -4.80 9.25 6.24
C GLN A 53 -5.50 10.60 5.98
N GLY A 54 -5.14 11.29 4.89
CA GLY A 54 -5.86 12.52 4.53
C GLY A 54 -7.34 12.26 4.20
N GLY A 55 -7.63 11.13 3.54
CA GLY A 55 -9.00 10.70 3.25
C GLY A 55 -9.84 10.42 4.49
N VAL A 56 -9.27 9.81 5.52
CA VAL A 56 -9.99 9.54 6.78
C VAL A 56 -10.21 10.80 7.60
N GLU A 57 -9.25 11.72 7.63
CA GLU A 57 -9.43 13.03 8.28
C GLU A 57 -10.56 13.83 7.62
N TRP A 58 -10.56 13.88 6.28
CA TRP A 58 -11.66 14.47 5.52
C TRP A 58 -12.99 13.78 5.83
N ALA A 59 -13.04 12.45 5.82
CA ALA A 59 -14.25 11.68 6.10
C ALA A 59 -14.79 11.89 7.52
N ILE A 60 -13.92 11.94 8.53
CA ILE A 60 -14.32 12.20 9.92
C ILE A 60 -14.91 13.60 10.05
N TRP A 61 -14.25 14.61 9.48
CA TRP A 61 -14.77 15.97 9.49
C TRP A 61 -16.15 16.04 8.83
N GLN A 62 -16.31 15.34 7.71
CA GLN A 62 -17.55 15.29 6.97
C GLN A 62 -18.66 14.57 7.74
N ALA A 63 -18.36 13.46 8.43
CA ALA A 63 -19.32 12.72 9.25
C ALA A 63 -19.85 13.56 10.42
N LEU A 64 -19.01 14.39 11.03
CA LEU A 64 -19.40 15.23 12.16
C LEU A 64 -20.12 16.52 11.76
N ASN A 65 -19.73 17.14 10.65
CA ASN A 65 -20.19 18.49 10.30
C ASN A 65 -21.22 18.51 9.16
N SER A 66 -21.22 17.52 8.28
CA SER A 66 -22.05 17.50 7.08
C SER A 66 -22.23 16.07 6.53
N PRO A 67 -22.86 15.16 7.32
CA PRO A 67 -22.94 13.73 7.01
C PRO A 67 -23.70 13.41 5.71
N ALA A 68 -24.58 14.31 5.26
CA ALA A 68 -25.35 14.16 4.03
C ALA A 68 -24.47 14.00 2.77
N THR A 69 -23.26 14.57 2.76
CA THR A 69 -22.37 14.46 1.59
C THR A 69 -21.68 13.10 1.50
N LEU A 70 -21.44 12.43 2.64
CA LEU A 70 -20.91 11.06 2.69
C LEU A 70 -21.98 10.05 2.27
N ASN A 71 -23.25 10.44 2.29
CA ASN A 71 -24.40 9.58 1.99
C ASN A 71 -24.30 8.27 2.80
N CYS A 72 -24.13 8.41 4.12
CA CYS A 72 -24.04 7.29 5.05
C CYS A 72 -25.30 6.43 4.93
N GLY A 73 -25.14 5.17 4.51
CA GLY A 73 -26.24 4.28 4.10
C GLY A 73 -26.16 3.83 2.64
N ASN A 74 -25.36 4.51 1.80
CA ASN A 74 -25.03 4.02 0.46
C ASN A 74 -23.80 3.09 0.51
N PRO A 75 -23.93 1.79 0.19
CA PRO A 75 -22.81 0.86 0.19
C PRO A 75 -21.77 1.16 -0.90
N ALA A 76 -22.12 1.92 -1.94
CA ALA A 76 -21.15 2.35 -2.95
C ALA A 76 -20.15 3.38 -2.41
N GLY A 77 -20.54 4.09 -1.34
CA GLY A 77 -19.77 5.16 -0.74
C GLY A 77 -19.60 6.38 -1.63
N THR A 78 -18.67 7.24 -1.25
CA THR A 78 -18.20 8.38 -2.02
C THR A 78 -16.78 8.11 -2.53
N SER A 79 -16.45 8.60 -3.72
CA SER A 79 -15.11 8.44 -4.26
C SER A 79 -14.63 9.70 -4.94
N PHE A 80 -13.35 10.03 -4.76
CA PHE A 80 -12.70 11.16 -5.40
C PHE A 80 -11.26 10.81 -5.76
N VAL A 81 -10.71 11.54 -6.73
CA VAL A 81 -9.33 11.37 -7.19
C VAL A 81 -8.52 12.53 -6.65
N ILE A 82 -7.34 12.25 -6.09
CA ILE A 82 -6.38 13.30 -5.78
C ILE A 82 -5.68 13.69 -7.08
N ALA A 83 -5.87 14.95 -7.47
CA ALA A 83 -5.20 15.53 -8.61
C ALA A 83 -3.96 16.33 -8.14
N GLY A 84 -2.80 15.98 -8.69
CA GLY A 84 -1.56 16.71 -8.52
C GLY A 84 -0.68 16.28 -7.34
N GLY A 85 0.56 16.78 -7.39
CA GLY A 85 1.58 16.49 -6.39
C GLY A 85 2.04 15.03 -6.38
N VAL A 86 2.50 14.57 -5.22
CA VAL A 86 3.08 13.23 -5.02
C VAL A 86 2.01 12.12 -4.92
N LEU A 87 0.75 12.50 -4.77
CA LEU A 87 -0.42 11.63 -4.62
C LEU A 87 -1.29 11.60 -5.89
N ASP A 88 -0.79 12.13 -7.01
CA ASP A 88 -1.53 12.17 -8.26
C ASP A 88 -1.94 10.77 -8.73
N GLY A 89 -3.22 10.64 -9.09
CA GLY A 89 -3.81 9.38 -9.56
C GLY A 89 -4.17 8.38 -8.46
N PHE A 90 -4.05 8.74 -7.18
CA PHE A 90 -4.68 7.96 -6.11
C PHE A 90 -6.19 8.25 -6.08
N VAL A 91 -6.97 7.18 -6.04
CA VAL A 91 -8.42 7.21 -5.87
C VAL A 91 -8.73 6.87 -4.41
N ILE A 92 -9.45 7.77 -3.74
CA ILE A 92 -9.94 7.53 -2.38
C ILE A 92 -11.42 7.17 -2.48
N ARG A 93 -11.78 6.04 -1.90
CA ARG A 93 -13.16 5.60 -1.70
C ARG A 93 -13.48 5.59 -0.21
N VAL A 94 -14.53 6.27 0.17
CA VAL A 94 -15.03 6.32 1.54
C VAL A 94 -16.41 5.68 1.58
N VAL A 95 -16.53 4.57 2.29
CA VAL A 95 -17.82 3.95 2.61
C VAL A 95 -18.19 4.34 4.04
N CYS A 96 -19.39 4.88 4.21
CA CYS A 96 -19.91 5.30 5.50
C CYS A 96 -21.15 4.49 5.87
N SER A 97 -21.18 3.99 7.10
CA SER A 97 -22.37 3.44 7.74
C SER A 97 -22.70 4.29 8.96
N GLU A 98 -23.94 4.74 9.08
CA GLU A 98 -24.44 5.47 10.25
C GLU A 98 -25.37 4.56 11.06
N GLN A 99 -25.18 4.59 12.38
CA GLN A 99 -26.13 4.08 13.35
C GLN A 99 -26.66 5.28 14.15
N ALA A 100 -27.84 5.76 13.77
CA ALA A 100 -28.46 6.94 14.35
C ALA A 100 -29.38 6.60 15.52
N GLY A 101 -29.63 7.59 16.39
CA GLY A 101 -30.66 7.50 17.43
C GLY A 101 -30.30 6.56 18.58
N ILE A 102 -29.01 6.39 18.85
CA ILE A 102 -28.54 5.62 20.01
C ILE A 102 -28.81 6.44 21.27
N ILE A 103 -29.44 5.79 22.25
CA ILE A 103 -29.77 6.40 23.54
C ILE A 103 -29.12 5.55 24.63
N GLU A 104 -28.10 6.09 25.29
CA GLU A 104 -27.45 5.46 26.43
C GLU A 104 -27.57 6.38 27.65
N GLY A 105 -28.40 5.99 28.61
CA GLY A 105 -28.59 6.74 29.85
C GLY A 105 -29.32 8.08 29.66
N ALA A 106 -28.81 9.13 30.30
CA ALA A 106 -29.43 10.47 30.32
C ALA A 106 -28.93 11.39 29.20
N THR A 107 -27.99 10.92 28.37
CA THR A 107 -27.51 11.69 27.20
C THR A 107 -28.54 11.60 26.08
N GLY A 108 -28.78 12.73 25.41
CA GLY A 108 -29.66 12.79 24.24
C GLY A 108 -29.23 11.83 23.13
N PRO A 109 -30.10 11.60 22.12
CA PRO A 109 -29.78 10.67 21.04
C PRO A 109 -28.52 11.10 20.29
N TYR A 110 -27.60 10.15 20.08
CA TYR A 110 -26.38 10.35 19.31
C TYR A 110 -26.28 9.35 18.14
N SER A 111 -25.45 9.69 17.17
CA SER A 111 -25.12 8.86 16.01
C SER A 111 -23.69 8.35 16.11
N VAL A 112 -23.49 7.10 15.73
CA VAL A 112 -22.17 6.49 15.52
C VAL A 112 -21.97 6.26 14.03
N TYR A 113 -20.84 6.72 13.51
CA TYR A 113 -20.44 6.56 12.12
C TYR A 113 -19.26 5.61 12.04
N SER A 114 -19.39 4.57 11.22
CA SER A 114 -18.30 3.68 10.84
C SER A 114 -17.86 4.02 9.42
N LEU A 115 -16.58 4.39 9.30
CA LEU A 115 -15.95 4.85 8.07
C LEU A 115 -14.93 3.81 7.61
N THR A 116 -15.03 3.41 6.35
CA THR A 116 -14.03 2.59 5.66
C THR A 116 -13.45 3.41 4.52
N VAL A 117 -12.17 3.75 4.61
CA VAL A 117 -11.46 4.57 3.63
C VAL A 117 -10.45 3.71 2.91
N ASP A 118 -10.62 3.54 1.60
CA ASP A 118 -9.69 2.84 0.73
C ASP A 118 -8.97 3.85 -0.18
N ALA A 119 -7.64 3.83 -0.15
CA ALA A 119 -6.81 4.54 -1.11
C ALA A 119 -6.21 3.52 -2.09
N SER A 120 -6.56 3.63 -3.37
CA SER A 120 -6.08 2.72 -4.41
C SER A 120 -5.49 3.46 -5.60
N ARG A 121 -4.57 2.79 -6.29
CA ARG A 121 -3.95 3.27 -7.53
C ARG A 121 -3.79 2.11 -8.50
N GLY A 122 -4.13 2.35 -9.76
CA GLY A 122 -4.13 1.32 -10.81
C GLY A 122 -5.32 0.36 -10.68
N ASN A 123 -5.31 -0.67 -11.53
CA ASN A 123 -6.39 -1.63 -11.64
C ASN A 123 -5.98 -3.02 -11.11
N VAL A 124 -6.93 -3.75 -10.54
CA VAL A 124 -6.69 -5.12 -10.05
C VAL A 124 -6.12 -6.00 -11.17
N GLY A 125 -5.01 -6.67 -10.91
CA GLY A 125 -4.31 -7.52 -11.87
C GLY A 125 -3.14 -6.83 -12.59
N GLU A 126 -2.95 -5.53 -12.40
CA GLU A 126 -1.78 -4.82 -12.91
C GLU A 126 -0.61 -4.90 -11.91
N PRO A 127 0.67 -4.96 -12.37
CA PRO A 127 1.83 -5.04 -11.47
C PRO A 127 1.95 -3.85 -10.51
N ASP A 128 1.41 -2.70 -10.91
CA ASP A 128 1.40 -1.44 -10.15
C ASP A 128 0.14 -1.24 -9.29
N TYR A 129 -0.74 -2.27 -9.18
CA TYR A 129 -1.92 -2.19 -8.34
C TYR A 129 -1.54 -2.09 -6.86
N LEU A 130 -1.97 -0.99 -6.23
CA LEU A 130 -1.75 -0.73 -4.82
C LEU A 130 -3.06 -0.31 -4.18
N HIS A 131 -3.35 -0.86 -3.01
CA HIS A 131 -4.48 -0.46 -2.19
C HIS A 131 -4.05 -0.38 -0.73
N HIS A 132 -4.64 0.54 0.03
CA HIS A 132 -4.48 0.65 1.46
C HIS A 132 -5.78 1.11 2.10
N THR A 133 -6.27 0.35 3.08
CA THR A 133 -7.56 0.60 3.71
C THR A 133 -7.39 1.00 5.18
N ILE A 134 -8.12 2.02 5.63
CA ILE A 134 -8.21 2.48 7.01
C ILE A 134 -9.66 2.42 7.47
N LEU A 135 -9.86 1.89 8.68
CA LEU A 135 -11.16 1.83 9.36
C LEU A 135 -11.16 2.85 10.50
N ALA A 136 -12.22 3.64 10.61
CA ALA A 136 -12.43 4.58 11.70
C ALA A 136 -13.87 4.51 12.19
N THR A 137 -14.07 4.73 13.49
CA THR A 137 -15.40 4.87 14.08
C THR A 137 -15.42 6.16 14.87
N VAL A 138 -16.43 6.99 14.64
CA VAL A 138 -16.60 8.29 15.28
C VAL A 138 -18.04 8.43 15.76
N SER A 139 -18.24 9.03 16.92
CA SER A 139 -19.57 9.37 17.44
C SER A 139 -19.69 10.87 17.68
N ASN A 140 -20.90 11.40 17.57
CA ASN A 140 -21.20 12.80 17.90
C ASN A 140 -21.77 12.95 19.32
N ALA A 141 -21.52 11.98 20.20
CA ALA A 141 -21.98 12.03 21.59
C ALA A 141 -21.40 13.28 22.29
N GLN A 142 -22.28 14.03 22.96
CA GLN A 142 -21.97 15.23 23.74
C GLN A 142 -21.94 14.88 25.23
#